data_AF-A0A1G7LKY9-F1
#
_entry.id   AF-A0A1G7LKY9-F1
#
_cell.length_a   1.000
_cell.length_b   1.000
_cell.length_c   1.000
_cell.angle_alpha   90.00
_cell.angle_beta   90.00
_cell.angle_gamma   90.00
#
_symmetry.space_group_name_H-M   'P 1'
#
loop_
_entity.id
_entity.type
_entity.pdbx_description
1 polymer ?
#
loop_
_entity_poly.entity_id
_entity_poly.type
_entity_poly.pdbx_seq_one_letter_code
_entity_poly.pdbx_strand_id
1 'polypeptide(L)'
;PFLSHDWVGTLLLRDGQRLSYSLMGAKGNPTMESFFARFKGEGGDQFLEARSLGELKEVVKERLRYYHESRLHSGLGYRTPREVMKEALGQSTQDVTREAG
;
A
#
# COMPACT_ATOMS: atom_id res chain seq x y z
N PRO A 1 4.07 13.97 -14.59
CA PRO A 1 5.35 13.22 -14.68
C PRO A 1 6.11 13.32 -13.36
N PHE A 2 6.75 12.25 -12.87
CA PHE A 2 7.48 12.30 -11.59
C PHE A 2 8.75 13.17 -11.63
N LEU A 3 9.09 13.73 -12.80
CA LEU A 3 10.22 14.62 -13.04
C LEU A 3 9.80 16.06 -13.38
N SER A 4 8.50 16.42 -13.31
CA SER A 4 8.10 17.79 -13.63
C SER A 4 8.58 18.77 -12.56
N HIS A 5 8.98 19.97 -12.99
CA HIS A 5 9.46 21.03 -12.10
C HIS A 5 8.46 21.34 -10.99
N ASP A 6 7.16 21.45 -11.32
CA ASP A 6 6.12 21.74 -10.32
C ASP A 6 6.00 20.64 -9.26
N TRP A 7 6.13 19.37 -9.66
CA TRP A 7 6.06 18.23 -8.75
C TRP A 7 7.28 18.18 -7.83
N VAL A 8 8.48 18.26 -8.41
CA VAL A 8 9.75 18.23 -7.66
C VAL A 8 9.85 19.45 -6.74
N GLY A 9 9.47 20.64 -7.22
CA GLY A 9 9.49 21.87 -6.44
C GLY A 9 8.51 21.81 -5.25
N THR A 10 7.32 21.24 -5.44
CA THR A 10 6.37 21.05 -4.33
C THR A 10 6.96 20.13 -3.26
N LEU A 11 7.44 18.94 -3.65
CA LEU A 11 7.98 17.97 -2.70
C LEU A 11 9.20 18.51 -1.93
N LEU A 12 10.16 19.13 -2.63
CA LEU A 12 11.43 19.53 -2.01
C LEU A 12 11.34 20.87 -1.26
N LEU A 13 10.64 21.86 -1.81
CA LEU A 13 10.65 23.24 -1.30
C LEU A 13 9.46 23.54 -0.40
N ARG A 14 8.29 22.93 -0.63
CA ARG A 14 7.08 23.17 0.15
C ARG A 14 6.88 22.12 1.23
N ASP A 15 7.01 20.85 0.85
CA ASP A 15 6.67 19.73 1.75
C ASP A 15 7.88 19.18 2.53
N GLY A 16 9.10 19.70 2.25
CA GLY A 16 10.33 19.32 2.92
C GLY A 16 10.70 17.84 2.77
N GLN A 17 10.21 17.17 1.73
CA GLN A 17 10.43 15.75 1.49
C GLN A 17 11.80 15.50 0.85
N ARG A 18 12.32 14.27 1.00
CA ARG A 18 13.51 13.80 0.28
C ARG A 18 13.09 12.96 -0.92
N LEU A 19 13.69 13.25 -2.07
CA LEU A 19 13.40 12.56 -3.33
C LEU A 19 14.58 11.70 -3.77
N SER A 20 14.31 10.47 -4.21
CA SER A 20 15.33 9.54 -4.73
C SER A 20 14.76 8.73 -5.87
N TYR A 21 15.55 8.57 -6.94
CA TYR A 21 15.17 7.80 -8.13
C TYR A 21 16.11 6.62 -8.33
N SER A 22 15.56 5.49 -8.79
CA SER A 22 16.35 4.36 -9.25
C SER A 22 16.74 4.54 -10.71
N LEU A 23 18.03 4.34 -11.03
CA LEU A 23 18.51 4.24 -12.41
C LEU A 23 18.20 2.86 -13.03
N MET A 24 17.78 1.89 -12.22
CA MET A 24 17.50 0.51 -12.64
C MET A 24 16.03 0.28 -13.02
N GLY A 25 15.22 1.34 -13.11
CA GLY A 25 13.79 1.25 -13.41
C GLY A 25 13.07 0.28 -12.47
N ALA A 26 12.19 -0.55 -13.04
CA ALA A 26 11.43 -1.57 -12.31
C ALA A 26 12.33 -2.56 -11.54
N LYS A 27 13.55 -2.84 -12.02
CA LYS A 27 14.50 -3.73 -11.33
C LYS A 27 15.00 -3.15 -10.01
N GLY A 28 14.93 -1.82 -9.84
CA GLY A 28 15.24 -1.16 -8.56
C GLY A 28 14.03 -1.00 -7.64
N ASN A 29 12.86 -1.52 -7.99
CA ASN A 29 11.65 -1.48 -7.18
C ASN A 29 10.89 -2.83 -7.10
N PRO A 30 11.58 -3.96 -6.93
CA PRO A 30 10.97 -5.30 -7.06
C PRO A 30 9.84 -5.55 -6.06
N THR A 31 9.89 -4.94 -4.87
CA THR A 31 8.85 -5.07 -3.86
C THR A 31 7.53 -4.46 -4.33
N MET A 32 7.54 -3.24 -4.88
CA MET A 32 6.33 -2.62 -5.38
C MET A 32 5.78 -3.33 -6.63
N GLU A 33 6.66 -3.79 -7.51
CA GLU A 33 6.26 -4.61 -8.67
C GLU A 33 5.55 -5.90 -8.21
N SER A 34 6.14 -6.60 -7.23
CA SER A 34 5.56 -7.83 -6.66
C SER A 34 4.21 -7.57 -5.99
N PHE A 35 4.10 -6.45 -5.26
CA PHE A 35 2.84 -6.02 -4.66
C PHE A 35 1.76 -5.79 -5.72
N PHE A 36 2.05 -4.99 -6.76
CA PHE A 36 1.06 -4.68 -7.79
C PHE A 36 0.69 -5.89 -8.64
N ALA A 37 1.64 -6.78 -8.93
CA ALA A 37 1.37 -8.03 -9.62
C ALA A 37 0.38 -8.91 -8.83
N ARG A 38 0.61 -9.10 -7.53
CA ARG A 38 -0.31 -9.84 -6.65
C ARG A 38 -1.65 -9.13 -6.50
N PHE A 39 -1.65 -7.82 -6.28
CA PHE A 39 -2.87 -7.03 -6.11
C PHE A 39 -3.79 -7.14 -7.34
N LYS A 40 -3.21 -7.04 -8.55
CA LYS A 40 -3.93 -7.20 -9.81
C LYS A 40 -4.32 -8.64 -10.08
N GLY A 41 -3.47 -9.60 -9.78
CA GLY A 41 -3.78 -11.02 -9.96
C GLY A 41 -4.93 -11.49 -9.07
N GLU A 42 -4.91 -11.14 -7.78
CA GLU A 42 -5.96 -11.54 -6.83
C GLU A 42 -7.26 -10.75 -7.00
N GLY A 43 -7.20 -9.56 -7.60
CA GLY A 43 -8.35 -8.66 -7.80
C GLY A 43 -8.86 -8.57 -9.23
N GLY A 44 -8.23 -9.29 -10.16
CA GLY A 44 -8.41 -9.13 -11.60
C GLY A 44 -9.88 -9.23 -12.01
N ASP A 45 -10.55 -10.30 -11.60
CA ASP A 45 -11.95 -10.54 -11.96
C ASP A 45 -12.86 -9.40 -11.48
N GLN A 46 -12.73 -9.00 -10.21
CA GLN A 46 -13.52 -7.88 -9.64
C GLN A 46 -13.23 -6.54 -10.33
N PHE A 47 -11.99 -6.32 -10.79
CA PHE A 47 -11.65 -5.12 -11.54
C PHE A 47 -12.27 -5.13 -12.94
N LEU A 48 -12.36 -6.30 -13.58
CA LEU A 48 -12.95 -6.46 -14.90
C LEU A 48 -14.48 -6.44 -14.87
N GLU A 49 -15.09 -6.82 -13.75
CA GLU A 49 -16.54 -6.76 -13.54
C GLU A 49 -17.08 -5.33 -13.34
N ALA A 50 -16.23 -4.39 -12.91
CA ALA A 50 -16.62 -3.01 -12.69
C ALA A 50 -17.09 -2.34 -14.01
N ARG A 51 -18.30 -1.78 -14.01
CA ARG A 51 -18.95 -1.22 -15.20
C ARG A 51 -18.62 0.24 -15.44
N SER A 52 -17.92 0.88 -14.52
CA SER A 52 -17.50 2.28 -14.63
C SER A 52 -16.19 2.53 -13.91
N LEU A 53 -15.51 3.62 -14.26
CA LEU A 53 -14.32 4.06 -13.53
C LEU A 53 -14.63 4.38 -12.06
N GLY A 54 -15.82 4.87 -11.75
CA GLY A 54 -16.25 5.13 -10.38
C GLY A 54 -16.36 3.84 -9.56
N GLU A 55 -17.01 2.83 -10.14
CA GLU A 55 -17.13 1.50 -9.53
C GLU A 55 -15.75 0.85 -9.34
N LEU A 56 -14.88 0.91 -10.37
CA LEU A 56 -13.53 0.37 -10.29
C LEU A 56 -12.72 1.04 -9.16
N LYS A 57 -12.86 2.36 -8.96
CA LYS A 57 -12.20 3.07 -7.87
C LYS A 57 -12.64 2.56 -6.50
N GLU A 58 -13.93 2.32 -6.29
CA GLU A 58 -14.42 1.76 -5.03
C GLU A 58 -13.95 0.32 -4.82
N VAL A 59 -13.96 -0.53 -5.85
CA VAL A 59 -13.41 -1.89 -5.77
C VAL A 59 -11.93 -1.87 -5.39
N VAL A 60 -11.11 -1.05 -6.05
CA VAL A 60 -9.68 -0.89 -5.74
C VAL A 60 -9.48 -0.42 -4.30
N LYS A 61 -10.26 0.56 -3.84
CA LYS A 61 -10.20 1.10 -2.48
C LYS A 61 -10.54 0.04 -1.43
N GLU A 62 -11.62 -0.72 -1.61
CA GLU A 62 -11.98 -1.79 -0.67
C GLU A 62 -10.93 -2.89 -0.61
N ARG A 63 -10.35 -3.27 -1.76
CA ARG A 63 -9.25 -4.25 -1.79
C ARG A 63 -7.99 -3.75 -1.09
N LEU A 64 -7.64 -2.47 -1.26
CA LEU A 64 -6.51 -1.87 -0.53
C LEU A 64 -6.77 -1.82 0.97
N ARG A 65 -8.00 -1.46 1.38
CA ARG A 65 -8.43 -1.49 2.79
C ARG A 65 -8.27 -2.90 3.37
N TYR A 66 -8.78 -3.91 2.68
CA TYR A 66 -8.60 -5.32 3.09
C TYR A 66 -7.12 -5.70 3.24
N TYR A 67 -6.28 -5.37 2.26
CA TYR A 67 -4.85 -5.66 2.30
C TYR A 67 -4.14 -5.04 3.51
N HIS A 68 -4.46 -3.77 3.82
CA HIS A 68 -3.79 -3.01 4.88
C HIS A 68 -4.35 -3.27 6.29
N GLU A 69 -5.64 -3.56 6.40
CA GLU A 69 -6.34 -3.53 7.69
C GLU A 69 -6.83 -4.88 8.18
N SER A 70 -6.98 -5.87 7.29
CA SER A 70 -7.64 -7.14 7.62
C SER A 70 -6.81 -8.37 7.24
N ARG A 71 -6.08 -8.33 6.12
CA ARG A 71 -5.28 -9.47 5.66
C ARG A 71 -4.08 -9.67 6.58
N LEU A 72 -3.95 -10.88 7.12
CA LEU A 72 -2.77 -11.30 7.86
C LEU A 72 -1.67 -11.73 6.90
N HIS A 73 -0.45 -11.27 7.14
CA HIS A 73 0.71 -11.59 6.31
C HIS A 73 1.69 -12.44 7.12
N SER A 74 2.05 -13.62 6.61
CA SER A 74 3.02 -14.50 7.27
C SER A 74 4.38 -13.83 7.45
N GLY A 75 4.82 -13.03 6.46
CA GLY A 75 6.04 -12.21 6.55
C GLY A 75 5.99 -11.10 7.60
N LEU A 76 4.81 -10.80 8.14
CA LEU A 76 4.60 -9.86 9.25
C LEU A 76 4.23 -10.57 10.56
N GLY A 77 4.47 -11.89 10.66
CA GLY A 77 4.11 -12.67 11.85
C GLY A 77 2.60 -12.81 12.05
N TYR A 78 1.86 -13.00 10.96
CA TYR A 78 0.39 -13.07 10.96
C TYR A 78 -0.28 -11.81 11.50
N ARG A 79 0.29 -10.64 11.19
CA ARG A 79 -0.27 -9.33 11.48
C ARG A 79 -0.60 -8.58 10.19
N THR A 80 -1.40 -7.54 10.33
CA THR A 80 -1.77 -6.62 9.26
C THR A 80 -0.69 -5.54 9.06
N PRO A 81 -0.54 -4.97 7.85
CA PRO A 81 0.37 -3.85 7.62
C PRO A 81 0.08 -2.66 8.54
N ARG A 82 -1.19 -2.39 8.83
CA ARG A 82 -1.59 -1.30 9.74
C ARG A 82 -1.11 -1.53 11.17
N GLU A 83 -1.17 -2.76 11.69
CA GLU A 83 -0.67 -3.07 13.04
C GLU A 83 0.85 -2.86 13.14
N VAL A 84 1.60 -3.38 12.17
CA VAL A 84 3.05 -3.21 12.12
C VAL A 84 3.43 -1.75 11.96
N MET A 85 2.70 -0.99 11.13
CA MET A 85 2.94 0.44 10.93
C MET A 85 2.68 1.24 12.20
N LYS A 86 1.59 0.95 12.93
CA LYS A 86 1.29 1.61 14.21
C LYS A 86 2.41 1.41 15.23
N GLU A 87 2.90 0.17 15.36
CA GLU A 87 4.03 -0.14 16.23
C GLU A 87 5.29 0.61 15.82
N ALA A 88 5.63 0.61 14.53
CA ALA A 88 6.81 1.31 14.01
C ALA A 88 6.74 2.84 14.24
N LEU A 89 5.54 3.42 14.26
CA LEU A 89 5.30 4.82 14.57
C LEU A 89 5.21 5.11 16.08
N GLY A 90 5.44 4.12 16.95
CA GLY A 90 5.33 4.28 18.40
C GLY A 90 3.89 4.49 18.90
N GLN A 91 2.89 4.18 18.07
CA GLN A 91 1.48 4.19 18.45
C GLN A 91 1.15 2.85 19.08
N SER A 92 1.36 2.71 20.40
CA SER A 92 1.08 1.48 21.13
C SER A 92 -0.35 0.98 20.87
N THR A 93 -0.47 -0.23 20.31
CA THR A 93 -1.70 -1.02 20.41
C THR A 93 -1.84 -1.46 21.86
N GLN A 94 -2.64 -0.75 22.65
CA GLN A 94 -3.11 -1.29 23.91
C GLN A 94 -4.03 -2.48 23.63
N ASP A 95 -3.63 -3.62 24.20
CA ASP A 95 -4.32 -4.89 24.43
C ASP A 95 -5.62 -5.17 23.69
N VAL A 96 -5.56 -6.17 22.80
CA VAL A 96 -6.67 -7.13 22.68
C VAL A 96 -6.08 -8.53 22.75
N THR A 97 -5.89 -9.02 23.97
CA THR A 97 -5.89 -10.45 24.27
C THR A 97 -7.21 -11.05 23.76
N ARG A 98 -7.14 -11.86 22.70
CA ARG A 98 -8.17 -12.86 22.42
C ARG A 98 -7.68 -14.18 22.99
N GLU A 99 -8.03 -14.42 24.25
CA GLU A 99 -8.25 -15.78 24.71
C GLU A 99 -9.53 -16.30 24.04
N ALA A 100 -9.44 -17.46 23.41
CA ALA A 100 -10.57 -18.35 23.19
C ALA A 100 -10.02 -19.77 23.07
N GLY A 101 -10.12 -20.51 24.17
CA GLY A 101 -10.29 -21.96 24.13
C GLY A 101 -11.72 -22.34 23.79
#